data_AF-A0A1Q9F1S6-F1
#
_entry.id   AF-A0A1Q9F1S6-F1
#
_cell.length_a   1.000
_cell.length_b   1.000
_cell.length_c   1.000
_cell.angle_alpha   90.00
_cell.angle_beta   90.00
_cell.angle_gamma   90.00
#
_symmetry.space_group_name_H-M   'P 1'
#
loop_
_entity.id
_entity.type
_entity.pdbx_description
1 polymer ?
#
loop_
_entity_poly.entity_id
_entity_poly.type
_entity_poly.pdbx_seq_one_letter_code
_entity_poly.pdbx_strand_id
1 'polypeptide(L)'
;MHLSSASSTSVSKLKVRDIKVADVTGGTIPATRERWTQLLDTHQVVVATGQLAKQAIAEWCYLSLEQLSLLILDECHHAVGGNPIASLMQGMYMRIFRVLEKKTGHV
;
A
#
# COMPACT_ATOMS: atom_id res chain seq x y z
N MET A 1 -56.34 7.63 -2.41
CA MET A 1 -55.00 7.14 -2.79
C MET A 1 -54.04 8.31 -2.67
N HIS A 2 -53.21 8.33 -1.62
CA HIS A 2 -52.16 9.34 -1.43
C HIS A 2 -50.87 8.78 -2.04
N LEU A 3 -50.37 9.39 -3.13
CA LEU A 3 -48.99 9.14 -3.59
C LEU A 3 -48.04 9.94 -2.69
N SER A 4 -47.20 9.26 -1.94
CA SER A 4 -46.04 9.84 -1.27
C SER A 4 -44.95 10.13 -2.30
N SER A 5 -44.55 11.40 -2.40
CA SER A 5 -43.41 11.83 -3.19
C SER A 5 -42.11 11.28 -2.60
N ALA A 6 -41.37 10.49 -3.36
CA ALA A 6 -40.02 10.08 -2.99
C ALA A 6 -39.09 11.31 -2.99
N SER A 7 -38.60 11.70 -1.82
CA SER A 7 -37.55 12.70 -1.67
C SER A 7 -36.23 12.11 -2.18
N SER A 8 -35.75 12.60 -3.32
CA SER A 8 -34.44 12.22 -3.85
C SER A 8 -33.33 12.82 -2.98
N THR A 9 -32.72 11.99 -2.13
CA THR A 9 -31.52 12.37 -1.38
C THR A 9 -30.36 12.54 -2.36
N SER A 10 -29.95 13.78 -2.63
CA SER A 10 -28.78 14.08 -3.46
C SER A 10 -27.51 13.61 -2.74
N VAL A 11 -26.90 12.54 -3.23
CA VAL A 11 -25.55 12.14 -2.82
C VAL A 11 -24.58 13.22 -3.30
N SER A 12 -24.03 13.99 -2.36
CA SER A 12 -22.97 14.96 -2.67
C SER A 12 -21.76 14.22 -3.21
N LYS A 13 -21.39 14.46 -4.47
CA LYS A 13 -20.13 13.98 -5.04
C LYS A 13 -18.98 14.41 -4.13
N LEU A 14 -18.27 13.46 -3.55
CA LEU A 14 -17.05 13.72 -2.81
C LEU A 14 -16.07 14.45 -3.74
N LYS A 15 -15.70 15.67 -3.37
CA LYS A 15 -14.64 16.42 -4.05
C LYS A 15 -13.31 15.80 -3.60
N VAL A 16 -12.83 14.81 -4.34
CA VAL A 16 -11.49 14.23 -4.13
C VAL A 16 -10.50 15.37 -4.29
N ARG A 17 -9.66 15.60 -3.27
CA ARG A 17 -8.61 16.62 -3.30
C ARG A 17 -7.66 16.34 -4.47
N ASP A 18 -6.90 17.35 -4.92
CA ASP A 18 -5.78 17.13 -5.85
C ASP A 18 -4.71 16.29 -5.14
N ILE A 19 -4.78 14.97 -5.32
CA ILE A 19 -3.86 13.99 -4.73
C ILE A 19 -2.70 13.78 -5.71
N LYS A 20 -1.47 13.91 -5.21
CA LYS A 20 -0.27 13.61 -6.01
C LYS A 20 -0.05 12.10 -6.05
N VAL A 21 -0.18 11.52 -7.23
CA VAL A 21 -0.05 10.08 -7.49
C VAL A 21 1.18 9.83 -8.36
N ALA A 22 1.94 8.79 -8.06
CA ALA A 22 3.02 8.30 -8.91
C ALA A 22 2.84 6.83 -9.29
N ASP A 23 3.10 6.51 -10.55
CA ASP A 23 3.10 5.14 -11.07
C ASP A 23 4.53 4.61 -11.23
N VAL A 24 4.81 3.50 -10.55
CA VAL A 24 6.11 2.83 -10.54
C VAL A 24 5.97 1.47 -11.23
N THR A 25 6.47 1.40 -12.46
CA THR A 25 6.40 0.20 -13.30
C THR A 25 7.80 -0.28 -13.69
N GLY A 26 7.90 -1.38 -14.44
CA GLY A 26 9.19 -1.90 -14.90
C GLY A 26 10.02 -0.91 -15.72
N GLY A 27 9.41 0.13 -16.31
CA GLY A 27 10.12 1.20 -17.01
C GLY A 27 10.57 2.37 -16.13
N THR A 28 10.00 2.51 -14.93
CA THR A 28 10.23 3.64 -14.00
C THR A 28 10.63 3.12 -12.62
N ILE A 29 11.67 2.30 -12.56
CA ILE A 29 12.14 1.70 -11.31
C ILE A 29 13.00 2.70 -10.53
N PRO A 30 12.64 3.06 -9.28
CA PRO A 30 13.55 3.75 -8.38
C PRO A 30 14.67 2.79 -7.96
N ALA A 31 15.84 2.93 -8.56
CA ALA A 31 16.97 2.01 -8.35
C ALA A 31 17.67 2.19 -6.99
N THR A 32 17.35 3.26 -6.25
CA THR A 32 18.02 3.58 -4.98
C THR A 32 17.03 3.94 -3.88
N ARG A 33 17.48 3.82 -2.63
CA ARG A 33 16.72 4.22 -1.43
C ARG A 33 16.30 5.68 -1.51
N GLU A 34 17.20 6.57 -1.91
CA GLU A 34 16.97 8.02 -1.97
C GLU A 34 15.85 8.35 -2.95
N ARG A 35 15.78 7.62 -4.08
CA ARG A 35 14.72 7.82 -5.07
C ARG A 35 13.37 7.35 -4.54
N TRP A 36 13.32 6.24 -3.81
CA TRP A 36 12.11 5.77 -3.14
C TRP A 36 11.64 6.75 -2.05
N THR A 37 12.55 7.26 -1.23
CA THR A 37 12.24 8.27 -0.21
C THR A 37 11.69 9.53 -0.85
N GLN A 38 12.38 10.06 -1.87
CA GLN A 38 11.91 11.24 -2.59
C GLN A 38 10.51 11.03 -3.20
N LEU A 39 10.22 9.82 -3.69
CA LEU A 39 8.91 9.48 -4.24
C LEU A 39 7.82 9.59 -3.17
N LEU A 40 8.03 9.00 -1.98
CA LEU A 40 7.09 9.09 -0.85
C LEU A 40 6.98 10.50 -0.26
N ASP A 41 8.04 11.30 -0.31
CA ASP A 41 8.02 12.68 0.18
C ASP A 41 7.23 13.62 -0.75
N THR A 42 7.21 13.31 -2.05
CA THR A 42 6.61 14.17 -3.08
C THR A 42 5.20 13.74 -3.50
N HIS A 43 4.83 12.48 -3.27
CA HIS A 43 3.55 11.89 -3.65
C HIS A 43 2.83 11.28 -2.45
N GLN A 44 1.51 11.41 -2.43
CA GLN A 44 0.68 10.86 -1.36
C GLN A 44 0.27 9.42 -1.64
N VAL A 45 0.21 9.05 -2.92
CA VAL A 45 -0.13 7.70 -3.38
C VAL A 45 0.93 7.24 -4.35
N VAL A 46 1.45 6.04 -4.12
CA VAL A 46 2.36 5.37 -5.05
C VAL A 46 1.70 4.06 -5.47
N VAL A 47 1.51 3.90 -6.78
CA VAL A 47 1.01 2.65 -7.38
C VAL A 47 2.22 1.91 -7.93
N ALA A 48 2.40 0.66 -7.52
CA ALA A 48 3.53 -0.15 -7.96
C ALA A 48 3.08 -1.57 -8.29
N THR A 49 3.83 -2.25 -9.16
CA THR A 49 3.63 -3.69 -9.36
C THR A 49 4.01 -4.46 -8.09
N GLY A 50 3.35 -5.61 -7.86
CA GLY A 50 3.62 -6.44 -6.68
C GLY A 50 5.10 -6.85 -6.55
N GLN A 51 5.80 -7.04 -7.67
CA GLN A 51 7.23 -7.37 -7.68
C GLN A 51 8.10 -6.19 -7.21
N LEU A 52 7.84 -4.97 -7.66
CA LEU A 52 8.59 -3.78 -7.24
C LEU A 52 8.30 -3.45 -5.76
N ALA A 53 7.05 -3.59 -5.33
CA ALA A 53 6.69 -3.45 -3.92
C ALA A 53 7.42 -4.47 -3.03
N LYS A 54 7.46 -5.75 -3.46
CA LYS A 54 8.24 -6.80 -2.78
C LYS A 54 9.71 -6.42 -2.68
N GLN A 55 10.32 -5.98 -3.77
CA GLN A 55 11.74 -5.60 -3.79
C GLN A 55 12.02 -4.42 -2.85
N ALA A 56 11.25 -3.33 -2.96
CA ALA A 56 11.48 -2.12 -2.18
C ALA A 56 11.24 -2.32 -0.67
N ILE A 57 10.18 -3.03 -0.30
CA ILE A 57 9.78 -3.22 1.10
C ILE A 57 10.46 -4.43 1.72
N ALA A 58 10.32 -5.62 1.11
CA ALA A 58 10.73 -6.88 1.74
C ALA A 58 12.22 -7.18 1.52
N GLU A 59 12.73 -7.07 0.29
CA GLU A 59 14.08 -7.53 -0.07
C GLU A 59 15.16 -6.47 0.22
N TRP A 60 15.05 -5.27 -0.37
CA TRP A 60 16.07 -4.23 -0.27
C TRP A 60 15.91 -3.34 0.98
N CYS A 61 14.76 -3.42 1.64
CA CYS A 61 14.45 -2.61 2.82
C CYS A 61 14.62 -1.10 2.57
N TYR A 62 14.38 -0.64 1.35
CA TYR A 62 14.42 0.77 0.99
C TYR A 62 13.24 1.51 1.60
N LEU A 63 12.10 0.83 1.68
CA LEU A 63 10.90 1.32 2.34
C LEU A 63 10.62 0.53 3.62
N SER A 64 10.32 1.25 4.70
CA SER A 64 9.73 0.70 5.92
C SER A 64 8.20 0.79 5.84
N LEU A 65 7.52 -0.20 6.39
CA LEU A 65 6.06 -0.15 6.54
C LEU A 65 5.59 1.01 7.43
N GLU A 66 6.43 1.47 8.35
CA GLU A 66 6.13 2.60 9.23
C GLU A 66 6.03 3.93 8.45
N GLN A 67 6.59 3.99 7.24
CA GLN A 67 6.45 5.15 6.35
C GLN A 67 5.10 5.15 5.61
N LEU A 68 4.37 4.03 5.62
CA LEU A 68 3.11 3.86 4.90
C LEU A 68 1.95 3.89 5.89
N SER A 69 0.99 4.77 5.66
CA SER A 69 -0.27 4.79 6.42
C SER A 69 -1.25 3.70 5.98
N LEU A 70 -1.17 3.29 4.71
CA LEU A 70 -2.04 2.30 4.10
C LEU A 70 -1.31 1.57 2.96
N LEU A 71 -1.43 0.25 2.93
CA LEU A 71 -1.01 -0.59 1.80
C LEU A 71 -2.24 -1.30 1.23
N ILE A 72 -2.51 -1.10 -0.06
CA ILE A 72 -3.59 -1.78 -0.78
C ILE A 72 -2.96 -2.78 -1.74
N LEU A 73 -3.49 -4.00 -1.75
CA LEU A 73 -3.06 -5.07 -2.63
C LEU A 73 -4.20 -5.38 -3.60
N ASP A 74 -3.99 -5.04 -4.86
CA ASP A 74 -4.93 -5.39 -5.92
C ASP A 74 -4.81 -6.87 -6.29
N GLU A 75 -5.92 -7.46 -6.74
CA GLU A 75 -6.03 -8.88 -7.11
C GLU A 75 -5.44 -9.85 -6.06
N CYS A 76 -5.70 -9.56 -4.79
CA CYS A 76 -5.12 -10.28 -3.65
C CYS A 76 -5.47 -11.77 -3.59
N HIS A 77 -6.49 -12.22 -4.34
CA HIS A 77 -6.80 -13.64 -4.49
C HIS A 77 -5.66 -14.43 -5.17
N HIS A 78 -4.76 -13.76 -5.88
CA HIS A 78 -3.52 -14.34 -6.43
C HIS A 78 -2.36 -14.42 -5.43
N ALA A 79 -2.50 -13.88 -4.21
CA ALA A 79 -1.42 -13.80 -3.21
C ALA A 79 -1.15 -15.15 -2.51
N VAL A 80 -0.87 -16.19 -3.28
CA VAL A 80 -0.56 -17.54 -2.82
C VAL A 80 0.67 -18.10 -3.54
N GLY A 81 1.32 -19.11 -2.95
CA GLY A 81 2.49 -19.78 -3.54
C GLY A 81 3.64 -18.82 -3.82
N GLY A 82 4.20 -18.87 -5.03
CA GLY A 82 5.33 -18.05 -5.48
C GLY A 82 4.98 -16.64 -5.93
N ASN A 83 3.74 -16.17 -5.73
CA ASN A 83 3.33 -14.83 -6.12
C ASN A 83 4.11 -13.76 -5.30
N PRO A 84 4.58 -12.66 -5.93
CA PRO A 84 5.31 -11.61 -5.22
C PRO A 84 4.57 -11.01 -4.02
N ILE A 85 3.24 -10.91 -4.08
CA ILE A 85 2.39 -10.42 -2.99
C ILE A 85 2.43 -11.37 -1.80
N ALA A 86 2.44 -12.70 -2.03
CA ALA A 86 2.55 -13.69 -0.96
C ALA A 86 3.87 -13.53 -0.19
N SER A 87 4.98 -13.41 -0.93
CA SER A 87 6.31 -13.20 -0.33
C SER A 87 6.43 -11.84 0.39
N LEU A 88 5.84 -10.79 -0.17
CA LEU A 88 5.77 -9.47 0.48
C LEU A 88 5.05 -9.60 1.83
N MET A 89 3.84 -10.18 1.85
CA MET A 89 3.05 -10.37 3.06
C MET A 89 3.77 -11.21 4.12
N GLN A 90 4.45 -12.29 3.71
CA GLN A 90 5.25 -13.11 4.62
C GLN A 90 6.40 -12.30 5.25
N GLY A 91 7.12 -11.51 4.45
CA GLY A 91 8.18 -10.62 4.93
C GLY A 91 7.65 -9.54 5.88
N MET A 92 6.49 -8.97 5.59
CA MET A 92 5.82 -8.00 6.46
C MET A 92 5.39 -8.61 7.79
N TYR A 93 4.74 -9.77 7.76
CA TYR A 93 4.28 -10.48 8.96
C TYR A 93 5.44 -10.81 9.90
N MET A 94 6.55 -11.33 9.37
CA MET A 94 7.75 -11.63 10.17
C MET A 94 8.35 -10.40 10.86
N ARG A 95 8.28 -9.22 10.23
CA ARG A 95 8.76 -7.97 10.85
C ARG A 95 7.83 -7.47 11.93
N ILE A 96 6.52 -7.46 11.66
CA ILE A 96 5.51 -7.03 12.64
C ILE A 96 5.55 -7.95 13.86
N PHE A 97 5.60 -9.27 13.65
CA PHE A 97 5.63 -10.25 14.73
C PHE A 97 6.83 -10.05 15.67
N ARG A 98 8.04 -9.86 15.12
CA ARG A 98 9.24 -9.56 15.94
C ARG A 98 9.12 -8.26 16.74
N VAL A 99 8.45 -7.24 16.20
CA VAL A 99 8.20 -5.99 16.93
C VAL A 99 7.23 -6.23 18.08
N LEU A 100 6.19 -7.05 17.86
CA LEU A 100 5.23 -7.42 18.89
C LEU A 100 5.89 -8.24 20.01
N GLU A 101 6.70 -9.25 19.70
CA GLU A 101 7.42 -10.06 20.70
C GLU A 101 8.35 -9.21 21.58
N LYS A 102 9.12 -8.29 20.99
CA LYS A 102 9.99 -7.38 21.74
C LYS A 102 9.22 -6.47 22.70
N LYS A 103 7.97 -6.13 22.37
CA LYS A 103 7.10 -5.29 23.22
C LYS A 103 6.39 -6.06 24.32
N THR A 104 6.15 -7.36 24.14
CA THR A 104 5.42 -8.20 25.11
C THR A 104 6.33 -8.92 26.11
N GLY A 105 7.66 -8.84 25.95
CA GLY A 105 8.63 -9.20 27.00
C GLY A 105 8.57 -10.67 27.46
N HIS A 106 8.03 -11.58 26.66
CA HIS A 106 8.08 -13.00 26.95
C HIS A 106 9.22 -13.65 26.16
N VAL A 107 10.33 -13.88 26.86
CA VAL A 107 11.38 -14.85 26.51
C VAL A 107 11.15 -16.09 27.37
#